data_AF-A0A7C3LQ52-F1
#
_entry.id   AF-A0A7C3LQ52-F1
#
_cell.length_a   1.000
_cell.length_b   1.000
_cell.length_c   1.000
_cell.angle_alpha   90.00
_cell.angle_beta   90.00
_cell.angle_gamma   90.00
#
_symmetry.space_group_name_H-M   'P 1'
#
loop_
_entity.id
_entity.type
_entity.pdbx_description
1 polymer ?
#
loop_
_entity_poly.entity_id
_entity_poly.type
_entity_poly.pdbx_seq_one_letter_code
_entity_poly.pdbx_strand_id
1 'polypeptide(L)'
;MTPDPSTNIAIPELPEEIAGLGDIALNLWWTWNPRGKNIFKRLNPYLWKESEQNPIAMLRKIPPAELQTSCKDRNFMREYRYVHALFTQYMEDKTVYSEEEPLPIAYFCAEYGLHHSVPIYSGGLGFLAGDILKESSDMGLPMVGVGFMYPQGYVRQVMGSDGWQNGANETINKDTAPIERVLDDKGNHLTIRVPFIDPPVYTSVWKINVGRVTLYLLDTDIEENIPWDRQISSHLYTPDIDQRLRQQIVLGIGSYHVLEELGIKYAILHLNEGHPAFALLERVRSFMEAEGLALERAIEKVRQSSVFTTHTPLQAATDVYSFERMSHYFSDYWKRLGMSREQFMAFGINPNTPQSGFNMTVLGLRMCDQRNGVSKKHGAVSRDIWKSTLTQNSQGTSVDFITNGVHLPTWLGGEL
;
A
#
# COMPACT_ATOMS: atom_id res chain seq x y z
N MET A 1 -22.06 -13.02 -20.40
CA MET A 1 -21.04 -12.04 -19.98
C MET A 1 -20.74 -12.35 -18.53
N THR A 2 -19.52 -12.76 -18.22
CA THR A 2 -19.02 -12.69 -16.85
C THR A 2 -19.15 -11.23 -16.40
N PRO A 3 -19.70 -10.93 -15.20
CA PRO A 3 -19.68 -9.58 -14.68
C PRO A 3 -18.24 -9.11 -14.61
N ASP A 4 -17.98 -7.87 -15.01
CA ASP A 4 -16.66 -7.27 -14.82
C ASP A 4 -16.32 -7.37 -13.31
N PRO A 5 -15.19 -8.02 -12.92
CA PRO A 5 -14.77 -8.15 -11.53
C PRO A 5 -14.57 -6.79 -10.83
N SER A 6 -14.63 -5.70 -11.60
CA SER A 6 -14.66 -4.32 -11.15
C SER A 6 -16.04 -3.80 -10.74
N THR A 7 -17.13 -4.57 -10.67
CA THR A 7 -18.50 -3.98 -10.48
C THR A 7 -18.97 -3.81 -9.02
N ASN A 8 -18.03 -3.76 -8.07
CA ASN A 8 -18.31 -3.84 -6.62
C ASN A 8 -19.39 -2.85 -6.12
N ILE A 9 -20.41 -3.41 -5.44
CA ILE A 9 -21.27 -2.72 -4.46
C ILE A 9 -21.16 -3.55 -3.18
N ALA A 10 -20.21 -3.19 -2.32
CA ALA A 10 -19.87 -3.98 -1.15
C ALA A 10 -21.01 -3.99 -0.11
N ILE A 11 -21.62 -2.82 0.13
CA ILE A 11 -22.62 -2.61 1.18
C ILE A 11 -24.04 -2.89 0.64
N PRO A 12 -24.83 -3.77 1.29
CA PRO A 12 -26.25 -3.95 0.95
C PRO A 12 -27.08 -2.73 1.36
N GLU A 13 -28.30 -2.60 0.83
CA GLU A 13 -29.23 -1.56 1.30
C GLU A 13 -29.55 -1.76 2.80
N LEU A 14 -29.27 -0.73 3.60
CA LEU A 14 -29.53 -0.70 5.04
C LEU A 14 -30.73 0.21 5.35
N PRO A 15 -31.49 -0.06 6.43
CA PRO A 15 -32.49 0.89 6.93
C PRO A 15 -31.86 2.24 7.24
N GLU A 16 -32.59 3.32 6.97
CA GLU A 16 -32.13 4.70 7.15
C GLU A 16 -31.60 4.96 8.57
N GLU A 17 -32.25 4.38 9.58
CA GLU A 17 -31.90 4.55 10.99
C GLU A 17 -30.54 3.98 11.37
N ILE A 18 -30.00 3.04 10.58
CA ILE A 18 -28.71 2.36 10.82
C ILE A 18 -27.78 2.43 9.61
N ALA A 19 -28.06 3.31 8.63
CA ALA A 19 -27.31 3.41 7.38
C ALA A 19 -25.81 3.64 7.62
N GLY A 20 -25.44 4.38 8.66
CA GLY A 20 -24.04 4.62 9.04
C GLY A 20 -23.25 3.37 9.46
N LEU A 21 -23.89 2.20 9.62
CA LEU A 21 -23.15 0.93 9.73
C LEU A 21 -22.39 0.61 8.43
N GLY A 22 -22.85 1.09 7.28
CA GLY A 22 -22.15 0.95 6.01
C GLY A 22 -20.82 1.69 6.03
N ASP A 23 -20.81 2.94 6.48
CA ASP A 23 -19.61 3.76 6.59
C ASP A 23 -18.59 3.14 7.55
N ILE A 24 -19.07 2.66 8.70
CA ILE A 24 -18.24 1.95 9.67
C ILE A 24 -17.70 0.67 9.04
N ALA A 25 -18.51 -0.13 8.33
CA ALA A 25 -18.07 -1.39 7.73
C ALA A 25 -16.99 -1.20 6.65
N LEU A 26 -17.04 -0.11 5.88
CA LEU A 26 -16.07 0.26 4.85
C LEU A 26 -14.79 0.91 5.40
N ASN A 27 -14.74 1.25 6.68
CA ASN A 27 -13.59 1.88 7.31
C ASN A 27 -12.96 0.96 8.36
N LEU A 28 -11.69 0.58 8.18
CA LEU A 28 -11.01 -0.38 9.07
C LEU A 28 -10.87 0.08 10.52
N TRP A 29 -11.23 1.32 10.87
CA TRP A 29 -11.30 1.80 12.26
C TRP A 29 -11.97 0.83 13.23
N TRP A 30 -13.04 0.14 12.81
CA TRP A 30 -13.70 -0.84 13.67
C TRP A 30 -12.78 -2.00 14.10
N THR A 31 -11.71 -2.28 13.36
CA THR A 31 -10.80 -3.41 13.64
C THR A 31 -9.95 -3.18 14.89
N TRP A 32 -9.65 -1.92 15.24
CA TRP A 32 -8.92 -1.56 16.46
C TRP A 32 -9.77 -0.78 17.47
N ASN A 33 -11.03 -0.47 17.16
CA ASN A 33 -11.99 0.07 18.13
C ASN A 33 -12.89 -1.05 18.71
N PRO A 34 -12.79 -1.36 20.02
CA PRO A 34 -13.57 -2.44 20.63
C PRO A 34 -15.09 -2.30 20.46
N ARG A 35 -15.63 -1.07 20.54
CA ARG A 35 -17.07 -0.83 20.40
C ARG A 35 -17.51 -0.86 18.93
N GLY A 36 -16.68 -0.35 18.02
CA GLY A 36 -16.84 -0.51 16.57
C GLY A 36 -16.88 -1.98 16.13
N LYS A 37 -16.05 -2.84 16.72
CA LYS A 37 -16.14 -4.29 16.50
C LYS A 37 -17.40 -4.90 17.10
N ASN A 38 -17.73 -4.51 18.33
CA ASN A 38 -18.83 -5.12 19.08
C ASN A 38 -20.22 -4.75 18.55
N ILE A 39 -20.40 -3.62 17.86
CA ILE A 39 -21.71 -3.27 17.30
C ILE A 39 -22.18 -4.31 16.26
N PHE A 40 -21.29 -4.79 15.40
CA PHE A 40 -21.59 -5.86 14.44
C PHE A 40 -21.88 -7.18 15.15
N LYS A 41 -21.07 -7.55 16.15
CA LYS A 41 -21.32 -8.74 16.96
C LYS A 41 -22.69 -8.70 17.68
N ARG A 42 -23.13 -7.52 18.14
CA ARG A 42 -24.44 -7.34 18.78
C ARG A 42 -25.59 -7.43 17.80
N LEU A 43 -25.37 -7.07 16.54
CA LEU A 43 -26.39 -7.17 15.50
C LEU A 43 -26.78 -8.64 15.26
N ASN A 44 -25.80 -9.52 15.08
CA ASN A 44 -26.03 -10.97 15.05
C ASN A 44 -24.71 -11.73 15.39
N PRO A 45 -24.60 -12.34 16.60
CA PRO A 45 -23.37 -13.02 17.02
C PRO A 45 -23.00 -14.26 16.19
N TYR A 46 -23.99 -14.94 15.61
CA TYR A 46 -23.78 -16.14 14.81
C TYR A 46 -23.20 -15.77 13.45
N LEU A 47 -23.85 -14.84 12.74
CA LEU A 47 -23.38 -14.36 11.44
C LEU A 47 -22.04 -13.62 11.54
N TRP A 48 -21.77 -12.95 12.68
CA TRP A 48 -20.45 -12.38 12.94
C TRP A 48 -19.35 -13.43 12.94
N LYS A 49 -19.59 -14.58 13.59
CA LYS A 49 -18.64 -15.70 13.61
C LYS A 49 -18.55 -16.40 12.26
N GLU A 50 -19.69 -16.63 11.60
CA GLU A 50 -19.77 -17.32 10.30
C GLU A 50 -19.12 -16.50 9.18
N SER A 51 -19.19 -15.19 9.26
CA SER A 51 -18.55 -14.27 8.30
C SER A 51 -17.10 -13.99 8.65
N GLU A 52 -16.51 -14.81 9.51
CA GLU A 52 -15.13 -14.70 9.98
C GLU A 52 -14.80 -13.33 10.58
N GLN A 53 -15.74 -12.59 11.17
CA GLN A 53 -15.53 -11.20 11.64
C GLN A 53 -15.37 -10.16 10.52
N ASN A 54 -15.96 -10.39 9.35
CA ASN A 54 -16.08 -9.41 8.28
C ASN A 54 -17.48 -8.74 8.30
N PRO A 55 -17.59 -7.45 8.64
CA PRO A 55 -18.87 -6.73 8.70
C PRO A 55 -19.63 -6.73 7.37
N ILE A 56 -18.95 -6.60 6.25
CA ILE A 56 -19.57 -6.50 4.93
C ILE A 56 -20.17 -7.85 4.54
N ALA A 57 -19.38 -8.92 4.67
CA ALA A 57 -19.86 -10.29 4.45
C ALA A 57 -21.06 -10.61 5.35
N MET A 58 -21.03 -10.16 6.60
CA MET A 58 -22.13 -10.32 7.55
C MET A 58 -23.38 -9.56 7.13
N LEU A 59 -23.28 -8.25 6.83
CA LEU A 59 -24.42 -7.41 6.46
C LEU A 59 -25.14 -7.96 5.23
N ARG A 60 -24.40 -8.51 4.25
CA ARG A 60 -24.98 -9.15 3.05
C ARG A 60 -25.78 -10.42 3.34
N LYS A 61 -25.51 -11.09 4.48
CA LYS A 61 -26.20 -12.31 4.90
C LYS A 61 -27.39 -12.04 5.83
N ILE A 62 -27.45 -10.87 6.48
CA ILE A 62 -28.53 -10.56 7.42
C ILE A 62 -29.84 -10.30 6.64
N PRO A 63 -30.95 -10.97 6.98
CA PRO A 63 -32.25 -10.67 6.38
C PRO A 63 -32.73 -9.24 6.70
N PRO A 64 -33.36 -8.52 5.75
CA PRO A 64 -33.86 -7.16 5.99
C PRO A 64 -34.81 -7.05 7.20
N ALA A 65 -35.63 -8.08 7.45
CA ALA A 65 -36.54 -8.12 8.60
C ALA A 65 -35.80 -8.14 9.95
N GLU A 66 -34.61 -8.72 10.00
CA GLU A 66 -33.77 -8.76 11.20
C GLU A 66 -33.15 -7.37 11.46
N LEU A 67 -32.62 -6.71 10.42
CA LEU A 67 -32.16 -5.31 10.50
C LEU A 67 -33.26 -4.38 11.03
N GLN A 68 -34.48 -4.52 10.51
CA GLN A 68 -35.66 -3.78 10.96
C GLN A 68 -36.04 -4.08 12.41
N THR A 69 -35.79 -5.30 12.89
CA THR A 69 -36.01 -5.67 14.28
C THR A 69 -34.97 -5.01 15.19
N SER A 70 -33.70 -4.98 14.79
CA SER A 70 -32.63 -4.28 15.50
C SER A 70 -32.90 -2.77 15.60
N CYS A 71 -33.49 -2.16 14.57
CA CYS A 71 -33.91 -0.75 14.60
C CYS A 71 -34.96 -0.45 15.68
N LYS A 72 -35.75 -1.45 16.08
CA LYS A 72 -36.77 -1.33 17.15
C LYS A 72 -36.21 -1.64 18.55
N ASP A 73 -35.03 -2.25 18.65
CA ASP A 73 -34.38 -2.51 19.94
C ASP A 73 -33.70 -1.22 20.47
N ARG A 74 -34.25 -0.69 21.56
CA ARG A 74 -33.75 0.52 22.23
C ARG A 74 -32.30 0.37 22.72
N ASN A 75 -31.89 -0.82 23.15
CA ASN A 75 -30.54 -1.05 23.66
C ASN A 75 -29.52 -1.06 22.52
N PHE A 76 -29.85 -1.74 21.41
CA PHE A 76 -29.04 -1.72 20.20
C PHE A 76 -28.91 -0.30 19.64
N MET A 77 -30.02 0.41 19.46
CA MET A 77 -30.00 1.75 18.88
C MET A 77 -29.24 2.77 19.73
N ARG A 78 -29.27 2.63 21.06
CA ARG A 78 -28.45 3.46 21.96
C ARG A 78 -26.95 3.21 21.74
N GLU A 79 -26.54 1.94 21.62
CA GLU A 79 -25.14 1.60 21.35
C GLU A 79 -24.72 2.08 19.95
N TYR A 80 -25.54 1.80 18.93
CA TYR A 80 -25.27 2.21 17.56
C TYR A 80 -25.04 3.72 17.47
N ARG A 81 -25.94 4.54 18.05
CA ARG A 81 -25.78 6.00 18.03
C ARG A 81 -24.51 6.46 18.73
N TYR A 82 -24.13 5.81 19.84
CA TYR A 82 -22.87 6.10 20.53
C TYR A 82 -21.64 5.76 19.67
N VAL A 83 -21.61 4.56 19.08
CA VAL A 83 -20.50 4.11 18.22
C VAL A 83 -20.41 4.96 16.96
N HIS A 84 -21.54 5.30 16.35
CA HIS A 84 -21.58 6.18 15.20
C HIS A 84 -21.06 7.58 15.54
N ALA A 85 -21.50 8.17 16.66
CA ALA A 85 -20.97 9.45 17.12
C ALA A 85 -19.46 9.39 17.42
N LEU A 86 -18.97 8.29 18.00
CA LEU A 86 -17.54 8.07 18.24
C LEU A 86 -16.75 8.00 16.92
N PHE A 87 -17.28 7.28 15.93
CA PHE A 87 -16.67 7.20 14.60
C PHE A 87 -16.66 8.56 13.91
N THR A 88 -17.78 9.28 13.89
CA THR A 88 -17.86 10.63 13.32
C THR A 88 -16.87 11.57 13.99
N GLN A 89 -16.83 11.57 15.33
CA GLN A 89 -15.87 12.38 16.08
C GLN A 89 -14.42 12.04 15.73
N TYR A 90 -14.08 10.75 15.63
CA TYR A 90 -12.75 10.31 15.22
C TYR A 90 -12.36 10.81 13.83
N MET A 91 -13.29 10.74 12.87
CA MET A 91 -13.05 11.17 11.49
C MET A 91 -12.94 12.69 11.34
N GLU A 92 -13.65 13.46 12.18
CA GLU A 92 -13.64 14.92 12.16
C GLU A 92 -12.53 15.55 13.02
N ASP A 93 -11.86 14.75 13.87
CA ASP A 93 -10.83 15.25 14.79
C ASP A 93 -9.61 15.82 14.03
N LYS A 94 -9.22 17.04 14.42
CA LYS A 94 -8.11 17.81 13.84
C LYS A 94 -6.92 17.82 14.81
N THR A 95 -6.46 16.65 15.22
CA THR A 95 -5.34 16.48 16.18
C THR A 95 -4.02 17.17 15.76
N VAL A 96 -3.10 17.29 16.74
CA VAL A 96 -1.87 18.10 16.87
C VAL A 96 -1.04 18.42 15.61
N TYR A 97 -1.08 17.60 14.55
CA TYR A 97 -0.34 17.87 13.30
C TYR A 97 -1.14 18.72 12.28
N SER A 98 -2.22 19.37 12.73
CA SER A 98 -3.19 20.14 11.93
C SER A 98 -2.95 21.65 11.88
N GLU A 99 -1.69 22.13 11.85
CA GLU A 99 -1.48 23.49 11.32
C GLU A 99 -1.91 23.56 9.84
N GLU A 100 -2.19 24.75 9.30
CA GLU A 100 -2.85 25.00 8.01
C GLU A 100 -2.50 23.98 6.89
N GLU A 101 -3.47 23.09 6.60
CA GLU A 101 -3.49 22.07 5.52
C GLU A 101 -2.11 21.51 5.10
N PRO A 102 -1.45 20.68 5.94
CA PRO A 102 -0.15 20.12 5.59
C PRO A 102 -0.33 19.11 4.47
N LEU A 103 0.53 19.18 3.46
CA LEU A 103 0.56 18.15 2.42
C LEU A 103 0.90 16.78 3.05
N PRO A 104 0.20 15.70 2.67
CA PRO A 104 0.43 14.37 3.22
C PRO A 104 1.82 13.81 2.92
N ILE A 105 2.18 12.77 3.67
CA ILE A 105 3.25 11.84 3.34
C ILE A 105 2.68 10.76 2.41
N ALA A 106 3.27 10.58 1.23
CA ALA A 106 2.98 9.45 0.36
C ALA A 106 3.82 8.24 0.80
N TYR A 107 3.20 7.23 1.39
CA TYR A 107 3.85 6.03 1.91
C TYR A 107 3.63 4.85 0.97
N PHE A 108 4.68 4.45 0.25
CA PHE A 108 4.61 3.37 -0.74
C PHE A 108 5.17 2.08 -0.15
N CYS A 109 4.39 1.00 -0.22
CA CYS A 109 4.79 -0.32 0.22
C CYS A 109 4.21 -1.39 -0.71
N ALA A 110 4.93 -2.50 -0.86
CA ALA A 110 4.44 -3.64 -1.62
C ALA A 110 3.33 -4.41 -0.88
N GLU A 111 3.23 -4.30 0.44
CA GLU A 111 2.29 -5.09 1.25
C GLU A 111 1.75 -4.30 2.47
N TYR A 112 0.53 -4.63 2.90
CA TYR A 112 -0.14 -3.99 4.04
C TYR A 112 -0.90 -5.00 4.90
N GLY A 113 -0.41 -5.21 6.12
CA GLY A 113 -1.01 -6.09 7.13
C GLY A 113 -2.07 -5.36 7.94
N LEU A 114 -3.29 -5.29 7.42
CA LEU A 114 -4.37 -4.49 8.00
C LEU A 114 -5.34 -5.32 8.83
N HIS A 115 -5.98 -6.30 8.18
CA HIS A 115 -6.99 -7.19 8.74
C HIS A 115 -7.18 -8.39 7.80
N HIS A 116 -7.61 -9.54 8.32
CA HIS A 116 -7.77 -10.77 7.52
C HIS A 116 -8.85 -10.65 6.43
N SER A 117 -9.74 -9.65 6.50
CA SER A 117 -10.71 -9.36 5.44
C SER A 117 -10.07 -8.78 4.17
N VAL A 118 -8.79 -8.38 4.23
CA VAL A 118 -7.98 -7.93 3.09
C VAL A 118 -6.55 -8.48 3.23
N PRO A 119 -6.30 -9.75 2.86
CA PRO A 119 -5.01 -10.41 3.04
C PRO A 119 -3.97 -10.01 1.97
N ILE A 120 -3.57 -8.73 1.95
CA ILE A 120 -2.56 -8.18 1.01
C ILE A 120 -1.16 -8.07 1.65
N TYR A 121 -0.78 -9.07 2.45
CA TYR A 121 0.51 -9.12 3.15
C TYR A 121 1.04 -10.54 3.32
N SER A 122 2.32 -10.65 3.65
CA SER A 122 3.04 -11.91 3.92
C SER A 122 3.68 -11.98 5.30
N GLY A 123 4.13 -10.85 5.85
CA GLY A 123 4.97 -10.87 7.05
C GLY A 123 5.16 -9.52 7.73
N GLY A 124 6.27 -9.38 8.45
CA GLY A 124 6.53 -8.24 9.34
C GLY A 124 6.61 -6.88 8.63
N LEU A 125 7.08 -6.84 7.38
CA LEU A 125 7.10 -5.62 6.56
C LEU A 125 5.67 -5.10 6.33
N GLY A 126 4.76 -5.99 5.97
CA GLY A 126 3.34 -5.67 5.79
C GLY A 126 2.65 -5.26 7.09
N PHE A 127 2.85 -5.99 8.19
CA PHE A 127 2.29 -5.59 9.48
C PHE A 127 2.78 -4.22 9.94
N LEU A 128 4.08 -3.93 9.77
CA LEU A 128 4.60 -2.60 10.08
C LEU A 128 3.94 -1.52 9.21
N ALA A 129 3.82 -1.75 7.90
CA ALA A 129 3.16 -0.81 7.01
C ALA A 129 1.71 -0.55 7.43
N GLY A 130 0.97 -1.61 7.78
CA GLY A 130 -0.41 -1.50 8.29
C GLY A 130 -0.48 -0.73 9.62
N ASP A 131 0.41 -1.02 10.55
CA ASP A 131 0.48 -0.34 11.85
C ASP A 131 0.88 1.13 11.72
N ILE A 132 1.76 1.48 10.77
CA ILE A 132 2.09 2.88 10.44
C ILE A 132 0.85 3.61 9.95
N LEU A 133 0.04 3.01 9.06
CA LEU A 133 -1.18 3.67 8.58
C LEU A 133 -2.20 3.87 9.72
N LYS A 134 -2.37 2.86 10.59
CA LYS A 134 -3.28 2.93 11.75
C LYS A 134 -2.83 3.98 12.76
N GLU A 135 -1.55 3.99 13.14
CA GLU A 135 -1.00 4.98 14.07
C GLU A 135 -1.06 6.39 13.47
N SER A 136 -0.74 6.54 12.18
CA SER A 136 -0.88 7.83 11.47
C SER A 136 -2.32 8.30 11.48
N SER A 137 -3.27 7.37 11.33
CA SER A 137 -4.68 7.64 11.44
C SER A 137 -5.10 8.02 12.85
N ASP A 138 -4.58 7.41 13.92
CA ASP A 138 -4.92 7.77 15.30
C ASP A 138 -4.27 9.09 15.74
N MET A 139 -3.08 9.41 15.24
CA MET A 139 -2.37 10.67 15.49
C MET A 139 -2.89 11.85 14.65
N GLY A 140 -3.60 11.56 13.55
CA GLY A 140 -4.02 12.56 12.56
C GLY A 140 -2.84 13.12 11.76
N LEU A 141 -1.82 12.29 11.52
CA LEU A 141 -0.71 12.61 10.64
C LEU A 141 -1.19 12.52 9.18
N PRO A 142 -1.09 13.60 8.38
CA PRO A 142 -1.48 13.56 6.97
C PRO A 142 -0.68 12.51 6.21
N MET A 143 -1.33 11.43 5.79
CA MET A 143 -0.69 10.32 5.10
C MET A 143 -1.63 9.70 4.07
N VAL A 144 -1.05 9.28 2.95
CA VAL A 144 -1.69 8.45 1.93
C VAL A 144 -0.82 7.22 1.68
N GLY A 145 -1.44 6.04 1.74
CA GLY A 145 -0.76 4.78 1.40
C GLY A 145 -0.94 4.46 -0.09
N VAL A 146 0.06 3.85 -0.72
CA VAL A 146 -0.10 3.23 -2.05
C VAL A 146 0.58 1.88 -2.14
N GLY A 147 -0.15 0.88 -2.63
CA GLY A 147 0.31 -0.50 -2.76
C GLY A 147 -0.37 -1.27 -3.88
N PHE A 148 -0.29 -2.59 -3.81
CA PHE A 148 -1.01 -3.49 -4.72
C PHE A 148 -2.26 -4.08 -4.06
N MET A 149 -3.31 -4.20 -4.86
CA MET A 149 -4.33 -5.20 -4.64
C MET A 149 -3.73 -6.55 -5.05
N TYR A 150 -3.76 -7.56 -4.19
CA TYR A 150 -3.40 -8.93 -4.54
C TYR A 150 -4.66 -9.81 -4.57
N PRO A 151 -5.34 -9.97 -5.73
CA PRO A 151 -6.61 -10.67 -5.78
C PRO A 151 -6.53 -12.14 -5.34
N GLN A 152 -5.37 -12.78 -5.52
CA GLN A 152 -5.16 -14.17 -5.10
C GLN A 152 -4.67 -14.27 -3.63
N GLY A 153 -4.57 -13.13 -2.94
CA GLY A 153 -4.13 -13.02 -1.56
C GLY A 153 -2.71 -13.56 -1.36
N TYR A 154 -2.53 -14.28 -0.25
CA TYR A 154 -1.30 -14.98 0.07
C TYR A 154 -1.60 -16.47 0.36
N VAL A 155 -0.60 -17.17 0.89
CA VAL A 155 -0.68 -18.61 1.15
C VAL A 155 -1.61 -18.88 2.35
N ARG A 156 -2.68 -19.63 2.11
CA ARG A 156 -3.41 -20.36 3.16
C ARG A 156 -2.69 -21.68 3.41
N GLN A 157 -2.00 -21.75 4.53
CA GLN A 157 -1.29 -22.97 4.93
C GLN A 157 -2.31 -24.05 5.31
N VAL A 158 -2.34 -25.13 4.55
CA VAL A 158 -3.08 -26.35 4.88
C VAL A 158 -2.07 -27.47 5.14
N MET A 159 -2.07 -28.01 6.35
CA MET A 159 -1.20 -29.14 6.69
C MET A 159 -1.89 -30.44 6.31
N GLY A 160 -1.25 -31.22 5.43
CA GLY A 160 -1.70 -32.55 5.05
C GLY A 160 -1.58 -33.56 6.18
N SER A 161 -2.29 -34.67 6.06
CA SER A 161 -2.20 -35.80 7.00
C SER A 161 -0.81 -36.44 7.04
N ASP A 162 0.01 -36.19 6.03
CA ASP A 162 1.41 -36.59 5.91
C ASP A 162 2.39 -35.61 6.56
N GLY A 163 1.90 -34.51 7.13
CA GLY A 163 2.70 -33.46 7.74
C GLY A 163 3.31 -32.47 6.73
N TRP A 164 3.02 -32.61 5.43
CA TRP A 164 3.48 -31.68 4.41
C TRP A 164 2.52 -30.51 4.25
N GLN A 165 3.07 -29.32 3.95
CA GLN A 165 2.26 -28.16 3.60
C GLN A 165 1.70 -28.35 2.18
N ASN A 166 0.38 -28.34 2.08
CA ASN A 166 -0.35 -28.26 0.82
C ASN A 166 -0.81 -26.81 0.65
N GLY A 167 -0.26 -26.12 -0.36
CA GLY A 167 -0.57 -24.72 -0.61
C GLY A 167 -1.96 -24.57 -1.24
N ALA A 168 -2.82 -23.76 -0.62
CA ALA A 168 -3.97 -23.16 -1.27
C ALA A 168 -3.83 -21.65 -1.19
N ASN A 169 -4.17 -20.93 -2.26
CA ASN A 169 -4.24 -19.47 -2.22
C ASN A 169 -5.57 -19.06 -1.61
N GLU A 170 -5.57 -18.04 -0.76
CA GLU A 170 -6.80 -17.44 -0.25
C GLU A 170 -7.16 -16.22 -1.09
N THR A 171 -8.01 -16.43 -2.10
CA THR A 171 -8.46 -15.36 -2.99
C THR A 171 -9.29 -14.34 -2.23
N ILE A 172 -9.02 -13.07 -2.45
CA ILE A 172 -9.81 -11.97 -1.90
C ILE A 172 -11.17 -11.96 -2.59
N ASN A 173 -12.23 -12.10 -1.80
CA ASN A 173 -13.58 -11.83 -2.29
C ASN A 173 -13.84 -10.32 -2.28
N LYS A 174 -13.62 -9.68 -3.44
CA LYS A 174 -13.77 -8.23 -3.65
C LYS A 174 -15.17 -7.70 -3.26
N ASP A 175 -16.23 -8.51 -3.39
CA ASP A 175 -17.61 -8.11 -3.04
C ASP A 175 -17.85 -8.00 -1.53
N THR A 176 -16.94 -8.54 -0.73
CA THR A 176 -17.04 -8.56 0.74
C THR A 176 -15.83 -7.93 1.42
N ALA A 177 -14.79 -7.58 0.67
CA ALA A 177 -13.64 -6.87 1.20
C ALA A 177 -14.02 -5.40 1.45
N PRO A 178 -13.48 -4.75 2.50
CA PRO A 178 -13.63 -3.31 2.74
C PRO A 178 -12.77 -2.50 1.78
N ILE A 179 -13.04 -2.67 0.49
CA ILE A 179 -12.37 -2.02 -0.63
C ILE A 179 -13.44 -1.30 -1.46
N GLU A 180 -13.10 -0.13 -1.95
CA GLU A 180 -13.98 0.66 -2.80
C GLU A 180 -13.26 0.99 -4.10
N ARG A 181 -14.05 1.18 -5.17
CA ARG A 181 -13.51 1.66 -6.44
C ARG A 181 -13.24 3.13 -6.33
N VAL A 182 -12.10 3.54 -6.85
CA VAL A 182 -11.86 4.94 -7.15
C VAL A 182 -12.50 5.21 -8.50
N LEU A 183 -13.35 6.23 -8.59
CA LEU A 183 -14.07 6.54 -9.82
C LEU A 183 -13.43 7.74 -10.52
N ASP A 184 -13.48 7.75 -11.85
CA ASP A 184 -13.14 8.92 -12.66
C ASP A 184 -14.28 9.96 -12.66
N ASP A 185 -14.05 11.12 -13.29
CA ASP A 185 -15.05 12.20 -13.42
C ASP A 185 -16.33 11.77 -14.15
N LYS A 186 -16.31 10.63 -14.85
CA LYS A 186 -17.45 10.07 -15.60
C LYS A 186 -18.16 8.96 -14.83
N GLY A 187 -17.71 8.64 -13.61
CA GLY A 187 -18.26 7.58 -12.78
C GLY A 187 -17.81 6.16 -13.15
N ASN A 188 -16.83 6.00 -14.04
CA ASN A 188 -16.23 4.71 -14.35
C ASN A 188 -15.15 4.38 -13.32
N HIS A 189 -14.78 3.10 -13.20
CA HIS A 189 -13.61 2.72 -12.39
C HIS A 189 -12.35 3.38 -12.99
N LEU A 190 -11.62 4.13 -12.15
CA LEU A 190 -10.39 4.79 -12.53
C LEU A 190 -9.35 3.76 -12.98
N THR A 191 -8.98 3.86 -14.25
CA THR A 191 -7.94 3.05 -14.88
C THR A 191 -6.80 3.95 -15.36
N ILE A 192 -5.60 3.69 -14.84
CA ILE A 192 -4.38 4.41 -15.17
C ILE A 192 -3.54 3.57 -16.12
N ARG A 193 -3.06 4.19 -17.20
CA ARG A 193 -2.03 3.59 -18.06
C ARG A 193 -0.66 3.82 -17.40
N VAL A 194 0.04 2.75 -17.06
CA VAL A 194 1.43 2.85 -16.59
C VAL A 194 2.31 3.21 -17.78
N PRO A 195 2.95 4.39 -17.78
CA PRO A 195 3.72 4.82 -18.94
C PRO A 195 5.04 4.06 -19.02
N PHE A 196 5.64 4.12 -20.22
CA PHE A 196 6.99 3.62 -20.49
C PHE A 196 7.17 2.11 -20.29
N ILE A 197 6.07 1.36 -20.29
CA ILE A 197 6.05 -0.09 -20.48
C ILE A 197 5.45 -0.35 -21.87
N ASP A 198 6.12 -1.16 -22.68
CA ASP A 198 5.63 -1.64 -23.98
C ASP A 198 5.61 -3.17 -23.99
N PRO A 199 4.47 -3.83 -24.31
CA PRO A 199 3.14 -3.24 -24.49
C PRO A 199 2.62 -2.54 -23.22
N PRO A 200 1.68 -1.56 -23.37
CA PRO A 200 1.20 -0.76 -22.24
C PRO A 200 0.47 -1.64 -21.22
N VAL A 201 0.81 -1.43 -19.95
CA VAL A 201 0.11 -2.03 -18.81
C VAL A 201 -0.85 -1.01 -18.22
N TYR A 202 -2.06 -1.43 -17.92
CA TYR A 202 -3.08 -0.64 -17.26
C TYR A 202 -3.28 -1.11 -15.82
N THR A 203 -3.71 -0.22 -14.94
CA THR A 203 -4.07 -0.58 -13.57
C THR A 203 -5.36 0.13 -13.17
N SER A 204 -6.32 -0.63 -12.64
CA SER A 204 -7.48 -0.06 -11.97
C SER A 204 -7.14 0.29 -10.52
N VAL A 205 -7.77 1.32 -9.99
CA VAL A 205 -7.44 1.85 -8.66
C VAL A 205 -8.54 1.54 -7.66
N TRP A 206 -8.20 0.83 -6.61
CA TRP A 206 -9.05 0.61 -5.44
C TRP A 206 -8.59 1.49 -4.29
N LYS A 207 -9.47 1.73 -3.31
CA LYS A 207 -9.12 2.38 -2.05
C LYS A 207 -9.61 1.57 -0.84
N ILE A 208 -8.90 1.70 0.26
CA ILE A 208 -9.29 1.25 1.60
C ILE A 208 -9.19 2.44 2.54
N ASN A 209 -10.21 2.64 3.36
CA ASN A 209 -10.17 3.63 4.43
C ASN A 209 -9.56 2.96 5.68
N VAL A 210 -8.36 3.37 6.06
CA VAL A 210 -7.67 2.95 7.29
C VAL A 210 -7.83 4.08 8.31
N GLY A 211 -9.03 4.14 8.91
CA GLY A 211 -9.41 5.29 9.72
C GLY A 211 -9.46 6.56 8.86
N ARG A 212 -8.68 7.59 9.22
CA ARG A 212 -8.49 8.85 8.50
C ARG A 212 -7.51 8.74 7.32
N VAL A 213 -6.70 7.68 7.25
CA VAL A 213 -5.74 7.48 6.16
C VAL A 213 -6.39 6.71 5.01
N THR A 214 -6.20 7.18 3.78
CA THR A 214 -6.62 6.45 2.57
C THR A 214 -5.45 5.66 2.02
N LEU A 215 -5.67 4.37 1.76
CA LEU A 215 -4.73 3.49 1.07
C LEU A 215 -5.26 3.19 -0.34
N TYR A 216 -4.50 3.58 -1.37
CA TYR A 216 -4.79 3.25 -2.76
C TYR A 216 -4.09 1.96 -3.17
N LEU A 217 -4.78 1.12 -3.93
CA LEU A 217 -4.31 -0.19 -4.33
C LEU A 217 -4.43 -0.35 -5.84
N LEU A 218 -3.30 -0.65 -6.48
CA LEU A 218 -3.21 -0.90 -7.90
C LEU A 218 -3.63 -2.34 -8.20
N ASP A 219 -4.51 -2.53 -9.17
CA ASP A 219 -4.90 -3.85 -9.67
C ASP A 219 -4.74 -3.92 -11.19
N THR A 220 -3.90 -4.84 -11.65
CA THR A 220 -3.66 -5.12 -13.07
C THR A 220 -4.57 -6.22 -13.62
N ASP A 221 -5.37 -6.89 -12.78
CA ASP A 221 -6.32 -7.92 -13.20
C ASP A 221 -7.60 -7.30 -13.79
N ILE A 222 -7.44 -6.70 -14.97
CA ILE A 222 -8.49 -6.03 -15.74
C ILE A 222 -8.48 -6.47 -17.21
N GLU A 223 -9.60 -6.31 -17.91
CA GLU A 223 -9.79 -6.86 -19.24
C GLU A 223 -8.85 -6.26 -20.30
N GLU A 224 -8.48 -4.99 -20.13
CA GLU A 224 -7.58 -4.22 -20.97
C GLU A 224 -6.17 -4.79 -21.05
N ASN A 225 -5.75 -5.53 -20.01
CA ASN A 225 -4.45 -6.17 -19.96
C ASN A 225 -4.50 -7.58 -20.56
N ILE A 226 -3.43 -7.95 -21.25
CA ILE A 226 -3.21 -9.35 -21.66
C ILE A 226 -3.05 -10.26 -20.43
N PRO A 227 -3.33 -11.57 -20.53
CA PRO A 227 -3.31 -12.47 -19.36
C PRO A 227 -2.01 -12.46 -18.56
N TRP A 228 -0.86 -12.27 -19.23
CA TRP A 228 0.45 -12.17 -18.58
C TRP A 228 0.58 -10.91 -17.70
N ASP A 229 -0.05 -9.81 -18.10
CA ASP A 229 0.06 -8.51 -17.43
C ASP A 229 -0.89 -8.43 -16.24
N ARG A 230 -2.01 -9.14 -16.31
CA ARG A 230 -2.91 -9.35 -15.16
C ARG A 230 -2.23 -10.07 -14.00
N GLN A 231 -1.17 -10.83 -14.27
CA GLN A 231 -0.41 -11.51 -13.22
C GLN A 231 0.54 -10.60 -12.46
N ILE A 232 0.76 -9.35 -12.90
CA ILE A 232 1.64 -8.42 -12.20
C ILE A 232 1.12 -8.20 -10.77
N SER A 233 -0.17 -7.97 -10.58
CA SER A 233 -0.77 -7.80 -9.26
C SER A 233 -1.35 -9.08 -8.66
N SER A 234 -1.09 -10.28 -9.21
CA SER A 234 -1.82 -11.47 -8.75
C SER A 234 -1.44 -11.91 -7.33
N HIS A 235 -0.15 -11.92 -7.02
CA HIS A 235 0.39 -12.29 -5.71
C HIS A 235 1.61 -11.48 -5.32
N LEU A 236 1.79 -11.37 -4.01
CA LEU A 236 2.96 -10.82 -3.39
C LEU A 236 4.18 -11.74 -3.59
N TYR A 237 5.33 -11.16 -3.98
CA TYR A 237 6.61 -11.85 -4.19
C TYR A 237 6.56 -13.00 -5.21
N THR A 238 6.33 -12.66 -6.48
CA THR A 238 6.44 -13.64 -7.57
C THR A 238 7.88 -14.16 -7.73
N PRO A 239 8.08 -15.48 -7.92
CA PRO A 239 9.40 -16.06 -8.19
C PRO A 239 9.89 -15.77 -9.61
N ASP A 240 8.99 -15.39 -10.52
CA ASP A 240 9.36 -14.96 -11.86
C ASP A 240 9.97 -13.56 -11.78
N ILE A 241 11.27 -13.50 -12.05
CA ILE A 241 12.07 -12.29 -11.93
C ILE A 241 11.68 -11.18 -12.92
N ASP A 242 11.11 -11.53 -14.08
CA ASP A 242 10.62 -10.55 -15.05
C ASP A 242 9.29 -9.96 -14.59
N GLN A 243 8.36 -10.79 -14.07
CA GLN A 243 7.16 -10.32 -13.38
C GLN A 243 7.50 -9.49 -12.14
N ARG A 244 8.54 -9.88 -11.39
CA ARG A 244 9.01 -9.16 -10.21
C ARG A 244 9.50 -7.76 -10.56
N LEU A 245 10.25 -7.62 -11.66
CA LEU A 245 10.65 -6.30 -12.16
C LEU A 245 9.43 -5.47 -12.57
N ARG A 246 8.50 -6.06 -13.32
CA ARG A 246 7.26 -5.38 -13.75
C ARG A 246 6.37 -4.96 -12.58
N GLN A 247 6.28 -5.77 -11.52
CA GLN A 247 5.66 -5.39 -10.26
C GLN A 247 6.26 -4.11 -9.70
N GLN A 248 7.58 -4.00 -9.66
CA GLN A 248 8.24 -2.81 -9.13
C GLN A 248 8.08 -1.59 -10.04
N ILE A 249 8.03 -1.78 -11.37
CA ILE A 249 7.75 -0.69 -12.31
C ILE A 249 6.32 -0.18 -12.09
N VAL A 250 5.32 -1.08 -12.04
CA VAL A 250 3.92 -0.69 -11.82
C VAL A 250 3.73 -0.08 -10.42
N LEU A 251 4.33 -0.65 -9.37
CA LEU A 251 4.25 -0.09 -8.02
C LEU A 251 4.98 1.25 -7.88
N GLY A 252 6.10 1.45 -8.58
CA GLY A 252 6.85 2.69 -8.52
C GLY A 252 6.23 3.78 -9.38
N ILE A 253 6.21 3.55 -10.70
CA ILE A 253 5.75 4.50 -11.72
C ILE A 253 4.22 4.60 -11.68
N GLY A 254 3.50 3.46 -11.70
CA GLY A 254 2.03 3.46 -11.70
C GLY A 254 1.45 4.17 -10.48
N SER A 255 1.97 3.91 -9.27
CA SER A 255 1.52 4.57 -8.04
C SER A 255 1.71 6.08 -8.08
N TYR A 256 2.79 6.56 -8.71
CA TYR A 256 3.02 7.99 -8.89
C TYR A 256 1.90 8.62 -9.74
N HIS A 257 1.57 7.98 -10.86
CA HIS A 257 0.48 8.45 -11.74
C HIS A 257 -0.90 8.36 -11.11
N VAL A 258 -1.14 7.37 -10.25
CA VAL A 258 -2.38 7.31 -9.45
C VAL A 258 -2.52 8.57 -8.60
N LEU A 259 -1.46 8.99 -7.91
CA LEU A 259 -1.51 10.21 -7.10
C LEU A 259 -1.64 11.48 -7.94
N GLU A 260 -0.96 11.56 -9.10
CA GLU A 260 -1.11 12.70 -10.02
C GLU A 260 -2.53 12.83 -10.58
N GLU A 261 -3.12 11.72 -11.06
CA GLU A 261 -4.48 11.73 -11.63
C GLU A 261 -5.53 12.10 -10.57
N LEU A 262 -5.33 11.67 -9.32
CA LEU A 262 -6.18 12.05 -8.19
C LEU A 262 -5.93 13.47 -7.65
N GLY A 263 -4.96 14.19 -8.20
CA GLY A 263 -4.60 15.53 -7.73
C GLY A 263 -4.01 15.56 -6.32
N ILE A 264 -3.53 14.42 -5.81
CA ILE A 264 -3.00 14.29 -4.45
C ILE A 264 -1.57 14.84 -4.42
N LYS A 265 -1.44 16.06 -3.90
CA LYS A 265 -0.15 16.66 -3.60
C LYS A 265 0.38 16.10 -2.28
N TYR A 266 1.69 15.87 -2.19
CA TYR A 266 2.35 15.35 -0.99
C TYR A 266 3.71 16.03 -0.79
N ALA A 267 4.11 16.20 0.48
CA ALA A 267 5.40 16.82 0.82
C ALA A 267 6.55 15.80 0.70
N ILE A 268 6.34 14.61 1.25
CA ILE A 268 7.36 13.58 1.40
C ILE A 268 6.91 12.29 0.70
N LEU A 269 7.83 11.66 -0.03
CA LEU A 269 7.67 10.30 -0.54
C LEU A 269 8.47 9.35 0.35
N HIS A 270 7.80 8.46 1.06
CA HIS A 270 8.42 7.46 1.92
C HIS A 270 8.29 6.08 1.29
N LEU A 271 9.43 5.48 0.97
CA LEU A 271 9.52 4.14 0.41
C LEU A 271 9.84 3.12 1.50
N ASN A 272 8.99 2.09 1.58
CA ASN A 272 9.21 0.94 2.44
C ASN A 272 9.91 -0.18 1.65
N GLU A 273 11.21 -0.32 1.84
CA GLU A 273 12.13 -1.17 1.06
C GLU A 273 12.27 -0.75 -0.42
N GLY A 274 13.10 -1.46 -1.19
CA GLY A 274 13.40 -1.16 -2.59
C GLY A 274 12.26 -1.40 -3.60
N HIS A 275 11.15 -2.02 -3.21
CA HIS A 275 10.08 -2.42 -4.15
C HIS A 275 9.46 -1.26 -4.95
N PRO A 276 9.13 -0.11 -4.34
CA PRO A 276 8.58 1.04 -5.06
C PRO A 276 9.65 2.01 -5.57
N ALA A 277 10.96 1.66 -5.55
CA ALA A 277 12.03 2.64 -5.74
C ALA A 277 12.06 3.32 -7.12
N PHE A 278 11.42 2.76 -8.14
CA PHE A 278 11.22 3.45 -9.42
C PHE A 278 10.36 4.72 -9.32
N ALA A 279 9.54 4.86 -8.26
CA ALA A 279 8.81 6.11 -7.97
C ALA A 279 9.75 7.32 -7.82
N LEU A 280 11.01 7.12 -7.41
CA LEU A 280 12.00 8.20 -7.28
C LEU A 280 12.38 8.76 -8.65
N LEU A 281 12.56 7.90 -9.64
CA LEU A 281 12.89 8.31 -11.00
C LEU A 281 11.68 8.98 -11.67
N GLU A 282 10.48 8.48 -11.38
CA GLU A 282 9.24 9.08 -11.87
C GLU A 282 9.00 10.47 -11.28
N ARG A 283 9.33 10.66 -10.00
CA ARG A 283 9.32 11.98 -9.36
C ARG A 283 10.34 12.94 -9.98
N VAL A 284 11.52 12.45 -10.41
CA VAL A 284 12.48 13.26 -11.18
C VAL A 284 11.84 13.71 -12.49
N ARG A 285 11.24 12.78 -13.26
CA ARG A 285 10.57 13.10 -14.54
C ARG A 285 9.49 14.16 -14.34
N SER A 286 8.60 13.98 -13.36
CA SER A 286 7.52 14.93 -13.09
C SER A 286 8.04 16.32 -12.70
N PHE A 287 9.08 16.43 -11.86
CA PHE A 287 9.70 17.73 -11.57
C PHE A 287 10.34 18.40 -12.81
N MET A 288 10.92 17.61 -13.72
CA MET A 288 11.46 18.15 -14.97
C MET A 288 10.34 18.67 -15.88
N GLU A 289 9.23 17.94 -16.01
CA GLU A 289 8.15 18.30 -16.91
C GLU A 289 7.19 19.37 -16.33
N ALA A 290 6.76 19.22 -15.09
CA ALA A 290 5.78 20.10 -14.46
C ALA A 290 6.39 21.42 -13.96
N GLU A 291 7.64 21.40 -13.48
CA GLU A 291 8.33 22.58 -12.95
C GLU A 291 9.45 23.11 -13.85
N GLY A 292 9.79 22.41 -14.93
CA GLY A 292 10.88 22.81 -15.84
C GLY A 292 12.27 22.71 -15.22
N LEU A 293 12.46 21.91 -14.17
CA LEU A 293 13.76 21.77 -13.51
C LEU A 293 14.77 21.04 -14.42
N ALA A 294 16.03 21.49 -14.38
CA ALA A 294 17.14 20.72 -14.93
C ALA A 294 17.30 19.40 -14.16
N LEU A 295 17.81 18.38 -14.86
CA LEU A 295 17.90 17.01 -14.34
C LEU A 295 18.58 16.93 -12.97
N GLU A 296 19.74 17.57 -12.81
CA GLU A 296 20.53 17.55 -11.57
C GLU A 296 19.73 18.16 -10.40
N ARG A 297 18.99 19.24 -10.67
CA ARG A 297 18.18 19.92 -9.67
C ARG A 297 16.94 19.11 -9.31
N ALA A 298 16.32 18.43 -10.27
CA ALA A 298 15.22 17.50 -10.03
C ALA A 298 15.66 16.32 -9.16
N ILE A 299 16.83 15.71 -9.45
CA ILE A 299 17.42 14.65 -8.61
C ILE A 299 17.68 15.15 -7.19
N GLU A 300 18.27 16.33 -7.03
CA GLU A 300 18.53 16.93 -5.71
C GLU A 300 17.23 17.16 -4.93
N LYS A 301 16.19 17.68 -5.59
CA LYS A 301 14.87 17.88 -4.98
C LYS A 301 14.25 16.55 -4.55
N VAL A 302 14.35 15.50 -5.36
CA VAL A 302 13.88 14.14 -4.99
C VAL A 302 14.62 13.62 -3.77
N ARG A 303 15.95 13.76 -3.71
CA ARG A 303 16.76 13.35 -2.54
C ARG A 303 16.33 14.03 -1.25
N GLN A 304 16.09 15.34 -1.31
CA GLN A 304 15.70 16.15 -0.14
C GLN A 304 14.26 15.89 0.34
N SER A 305 13.39 15.43 -0.56
CA SER A 305 11.95 15.25 -0.28
C SER A 305 11.53 13.77 -0.21
N SER A 306 12.47 12.83 -0.14
CA SER A 306 12.18 11.39 -0.10
C SER A 306 12.90 10.68 1.05
N VAL A 307 12.23 9.67 1.60
CA VAL A 307 12.70 8.83 2.72
C VAL A 307 12.78 7.39 2.24
N PHE A 308 13.88 6.71 2.56
CA PHE A 308 14.07 5.29 2.27
C PHE A 308 14.30 4.48 3.54
N THR A 309 13.39 3.54 3.83
CA THR A 309 13.57 2.58 4.92
C THR A 309 14.01 1.23 4.37
N THR A 310 15.10 0.68 4.90
CA THR A 310 15.55 -0.68 4.57
C THR A 310 15.32 -1.65 5.73
N HIS A 311 14.84 -2.84 5.40
CA HIS A 311 14.55 -3.95 6.30
C HIS A 311 15.47 -5.13 6.09
N THR A 312 16.10 -5.21 4.92
CA THR A 312 16.93 -6.35 4.52
C THR A 312 18.31 -6.31 5.18
N PRO A 313 18.65 -7.28 6.05
CA PRO A 313 19.92 -7.30 6.77
C PRO A 313 21.06 -7.95 5.97
N LEU A 314 20.81 -8.40 4.74
CA LEU A 314 21.76 -9.15 3.90
C LEU A 314 21.71 -8.68 2.45
N GLN A 315 22.87 -8.37 1.87
CA GLN A 315 22.97 -7.94 0.48
C GLN A 315 22.35 -8.95 -0.51
N ALA A 316 22.51 -10.26 -0.26
CA ALA A 316 22.00 -11.32 -1.13
C ALA A 316 20.46 -11.41 -1.18
N ALA A 317 19.76 -10.75 -0.25
CA ALA A 317 18.30 -10.72 -0.19
C ALA A 317 17.70 -9.43 -0.80
N THR A 318 18.51 -8.65 -1.52
CA THR A 318 18.04 -7.46 -2.25
C THR A 318 17.75 -7.80 -3.71
N ASP A 319 16.73 -7.18 -4.28
CA ASP A 319 16.39 -7.36 -5.69
C ASP A 319 17.47 -6.75 -6.59
N VAL A 320 18.07 -7.59 -7.45
CA VAL A 320 19.09 -7.20 -8.43
C VAL A 320 18.71 -7.72 -9.81
N TYR A 321 18.62 -6.80 -10.78
CA TYR A 321 18.25 -7.11 -12.16
C TYR A 321 19.44 -6.99 -13.10
N SER A 322 19.51 -7.84 -14.12
CA SER A 322 20.56 -7.72 -15.14
C SER A 322 20.44 -6.38 -15.87
N PHE A 323 21.58 -5.81 -16.28
CA PHE A 323 21.57 -4.57 -17.06
C PHE A 323 20.86 -4.72 -18.40
N GLU A 324 20.81 -5.92 -18.95
CA GLU A 324 20.03 -6.24 -20.15
C GLU A 324 18.54 -6.06 -19.90
N ARG A 325 18.00 -6.64 -18.82
CA ARG A 325 16.59 -6.47 -18.42
C ARG A 325 16.25 -5.00 -18.18
N MET A 326 17.10 -4.30 -17.44
CA MET A 326 16.92 -2.86 -17.23
C MET A 326 16.92 -2.11 -18.56
N SER A 327 17.76 -2.52 -19.52
CA SER A 327 17.79 -1.88 -20.84
C SER A 327 16.56 -2.18 -21.68
N HIS A 328 16.02 -3.39 -21.56
CA HIS A 328 14.77 -3.75 -22.23
C HIS A 328 13.62 -2.81 -21.81
N TYR A 329 13.42 -2.59 -20.51
CA TYR A 329 12.30 -1.78 -20.02
C TYR A 329 12.55 -0.26 -19.99
N PHE A 330 13.78 0.19 -19.73
CA PHE A 330 14.03 1.61 -19.47
C PHE A 330 14.74 2.36 -20.62
N SER A 331 15.00 1.71 -21.76
CA SER A 331 15.76 2.32 -22.86
C SER A 331 15.18 3.63 -23.38
N ASP A 332 13.86 3.73 -23.48
CA ASP A 332 13.19 4.96 -23.88
C ASP A 332 12.94 5.90 -22.70
N TYR A 333 12.83 5.34 -21.48
CA TYR A 333 12.62 6.10 -20.26
C TYR A 333 13.79 7.03 -19.95
N TRP A 334 15.03 6.52 -19.93
CA TRP A 334 16.19 7.35 -19.60
C TRP A 334 16.49 8.39 -20.68
N LYS A 335 16.14 8.14 -21.95
CA LYS A 335 16.24 9.16 -23.01
C LYS A 335 15.35 10.36 -22.72
N ARG A 336 14.14 10.12 -22.18
CA ARG A 336 13.20 11.19 -21.78
C ARG A 336 13.70 11.99 -20.58
N LEU A 337 14.41 11.34 -19.67
CA LEU A 337 15.13 12.01 -18.58
C LEU A 337 16.37 12.78 -19.05
N GLY A 338 16.73 12.73 -20.34
CA GLY A 338 17.96 13.35 -20.86
C GLY A 338 19.23 12.64 -20.40
N MET A 339 19.15 11.36 -20.04
CA MET A 339 20.27 10.56 -19.54
C MET A 339 20.82 9.60 -20.58
N SER A 340 22.13 9.32 -20.49
CA SER A 340 22.74 8.14 -21.11
C SER A 340 22.36 6.88 -20.33
N ARG A 341 22.54 5.71 -20.97
CA ARG A 341 22.38 4.40 -20.32
C ARG A 341 23.28 4.30 -19.10
N GLU A 342 24.53 4.73 -19.20
CA GLU A 342 25.52 4.66 -18.14
C GLU A 342 25.12 5.53 -16.94
N GLN A 343 24.61 6.75 -17.19
CA GLN A 343 24.08 7.62 -16.14
C GLN A 343 22.89 6.99 -15.42
N PHE A 344 21.96 6.38 -16.15
CA PHE A 344 20.82 5.69 -15.55
C PHE A 344 21.25 4.47 -14.73
N MET A 345 22.10 3.61 -15.27
CA MET A 345 22.58 2.40 -14.57
C MET A 345 23.37 2.76 -13.31
N ALA A 346 24.06 3.89 -13.31
CA ALA A 346 24.79 4.39 -12.14
C ALA A 346 23.90 4.61 -10.91
N PHE A 347 22.57 4.72 -11.02
CA PHE A 347 21.71 4.75 -9.83
C PHE A 347 21.65 3.41 -9.09
N GLY A 348 21.77 2.27 -9.78
CA GLY A 348 21.64 0.94 -9.18
C GLY A 348 22.96 0.16 -9.03
N ILE A 349 24.09 0.66 -9.53
CA ILE A 349 25.37 -0.06 -9.50
C ILE A 349 25.96 -0.12 -8.08
N ASN A 350 26.10 -1.32 -7.52
CA ASN A 350 26.86 -1.52 -6.28
C ASN A 350 28.37 -1.40 -6.56
N PRO A 351 29.12 -0.47 -5.90
CA PRO A 351 30.55 -0.31 -6.13
C PRO A 351 31.40 -1.54 -5.81
N ASN A 352 30.95 -2.39 -4.87
CA ASN A 352 31.68 -3.61 -4.49
C ASN A 352 31.52 -4.72 -5.54
N THR A 353 30.41 -4.70 -6.29
CA THR A 353 30.09 -5.70 -7.31
C THR A 353 29.53 -5.03 -8.57
N PRO A 354 30.31 -4.20 -9.31
CA PRO A 354 29.75 -3.36 -10.36
C PRO A 354 29.08 -4.11 -11.52
N GLN A 355 29.42 -5.39 -11.69
CA GLN A 355 28.88 -6.27 -12.74
C GLN A 355 27.65 -7.06 -12.30
N SER A 356 27.21 -6.97 -11.03
CA SER A 356 26.11 -7.79 -10.51
C SER A 356 24.73 -7.40 -11.05
N GLY A 357 24.62 -6.24 -11.69
CA GLY A 357 23.36 -5.68 -12.20
C GLY A 357 22.90 -4.45 -11.43
N PHE A 358 21.65 -4.06 -11.67
CA PHE A 358 20.98 -2.91 -11.07
C PHE A 358 20.31 -3.33 -9.77
N ASN A 359 20.80 -2.81 -8.65
CA ASN A 359 20.32 -3.11 -7.31
C ASN A 359 19.31 -2.06 -6.83
N MET A 360 18.12 -2.52 -6.42
CA MET A 360 17.01 -1.64 -6.04
C MET A 360 17.22 -0.95 -4.70
N THR A 361 17.89 -1.60 -3.75
CA THR A 361 18.28 -0.97 -2.48
C THR A 361 19.32 0.13 -2.73
N VAL A 362 20.27 -0.08 -3.66
CA VAL A 362 21.24 0.96 -4.05
C VAL A 362 20.55 2.17 -4.69
N LEU A 363 19.53 1.96 -5.53
CA LEU A 363 18.70 3.03 -6.07
C LEU A 363 18.07 3.87 -4.94
N GLY A 364 17.38 3.23 -4.00
CA GLY A 364 16.77 3.90 -2.85
C GLY A 364 17.78 4.68 -1.99
N LEU A 365 18.92 4.06 -1.68
CA LEU A 365 20.00 4.69 -0.91
C LEU A 365 20.63 5.89 -1.61
N ARG A 366 20.71 5.89 -2.95
CA ARG A 366 21.30 7.01 -3.71
C ARG A 366 20.31 8.15 -3.98
N MET A 367 19.01 7.88 -3.95
CA MET A 367 17.95 8.82 -4.35
C MET A 367 17.17 9.40 -3.17
N CYS A 368 17.52 9.07 -1.92
CA CYS A 368 16.97 9.67 -0.71
C CYS A 368 18.09 10.20 0.17
N ASP A 369 17.95 11.36 0.82
CA ASP A 369 18.90 11.83 1.83
C ASP A 369 18.56 11.29 3.23
N GLN A 370 17.28 11.10 3.50
CA GLN A 370 16.78 10.47 4.72
C GLN A 370 16.70 8.96 4.52
N ARG A 371 17.48 8.21 5.31
CA ARG A 371 17.62 6.76 5.21
C ARG A 371 17.65 6.16 6.59
N ASN A 372 16.87 5.12 6.85
CA ASN A 372 16.88 4.45 8.14
C ASN A 372 16.82 2.93 8.01
N GLY A 373 17.50 2.26 8.94
CA GLY A 373 17.20 0.89 9.32
C GLY A 373 16.07 0.83 10.36
N VAL A 374 15.67 -0.39 10.71
CA VAL A 374 14.47 -0.67 11.54
C VAL A 374 14.77 -0.98 13.01
N SER A 375 16.04 -0.89 13.39
CA SER A 375 16.53 -0.98 14.77
C SER A 375 17.96 -0.43 14.85
N LYS A 376 18.42 -0.11 16.06
CA LYS A 376 19.80 0.36 16.28
C LYS A 376 20.85 -0.58 15.69
N LYS A 377 20.68 -1.89 15.89
CA LYS A 377 21.59 -2.91 15.34
C LYS A 377 21.46 -2.99 13.82
N HIS A 378 20.24 -2.93 13.28
CA HIS A 378 20.02 -2.96 11.84
C HIS A 378 20.63 -1.76 11.13
N GLY A 379 20.51 -0.55 11.68
CA GLY A 379 21.17 0.65 11.15
C GLY A 379 22.69 0.48 11.10
N ALA A 380 23.30 -0.09 12.15
CA ALA A 380 24.73 -0.37 12.16
C ALA A 380 25.15 -1.40 11.08
N VAL A 381 24.39 -2.48 10.92
CA VAL A 381 24.63 -3.50 9.89
C VAL A 381 24.45 -2.90 8.48
N SER A 382 23.41 -2.10 8.28
CA SER A 382 23.14 -1.43 7.00
C SER A 382 24.26 -0.49 6.59
N ARG A 383 24.81 0.30 7.53
CA ARG A 383 25.96 1.17 7.27
C ARG A 383 27.20 0.39 6.86
N ASP A 384 27.41 -0.80 7.43
CA ASP A 384 28.56 -1.65 7.12
C ASP A 384 28.43 -2.28 5.73
N ILE A 385 27.28 -2.90 5.44
CA ILE A 385 26.97 -3.50 4.12
C ILE A 385 27.09 -2.48 3.00
N TRP A 386 26.50 -1.29 3.20
CA TRP A 386 26.38 -0.27 2.15
C TRP A 386 27.46 0.80 2.22
N LYS A 387 28.51 0.60 3.01
CA LYS A 387 29.57 1.60 3.26
C LYS A 387 30.10 2.23 1.97
N SER A 388 30.46 1.42 0.97
CA SER A 388 31.02 1.90 -0.30
C SER A 388 30.01 2.72 -1.13
N THR A 389 28.73 2.35 -1.09
CA THR A 389 27.64 3.10 -1.74
C THR A 389 27.43 4.45 -1.05
N LEU A 390 27.46 4.47 0.28
CA LEU A 390 27.26 5.69 1.08
C LEU A 390 28.44 6.66 0.96
N THR A 391 29.68 6.18 0.88
CA THR A 391 30.88 7.04 0.78
C THR A 391 31.03 7.78 -0.54
N GLN A 392 30.38 7.32 -1.62
CA GLN A 392 30.41 8.03 -2.91
C GLN A 392 29.52 9.28 -2.92
N ASN A 393 28.56 9.38 -1.99
CA ASN A 393 27.70 10.53 -1.84
C ASN A 393 28.34 11.51 -0.86
N SER A 394 29.21 12.39 -1.36
CA SER A 394 30.04 13.33 -0.59
C SER A 394 29.30 14.32 0.34
N GLN A 395 27.96 14.25 0.44
CA GLN A 395 27.13 15.23 1.16
C GLN A 395 25.92 14.65 1.94
N GLY A 396 25.72 13.33 2.02
CA GLY A 396 24.52 12.75 2.64
C GLY A 396 24.77 12.02 3.96
N THR A 397 23.91 12.26 4.96
CA THR A 397 23.85 11.55 6.25
C THR A 397 23.89 10.03 6.08
N SER A 398 24.60 9.36 7.00
CA SER A 398 24.67 7.89 7.06
C SER A 398 23.27 7.29 7.29
N VAL A 399 23.08 6.00 7.00
CA VAL A 399 21.83 5.29 7.33
C VAL A 399 21.61 5.36 8.85
N ASP A 400 20.54 5.99 9.31
CA ASP A 400 20.18 6.07 10.73
C ASP A 400 19.33 4.85 11.15
N PHE A 401 18.66 4.91 12.29
CA PHE A 401 17.70 3.90 12.73
C PHE A 401 16.45 4.50 13.34
N ILE A 402 15.31 3.91 12.99
CA ILE A 402 14.03 4.10 13.67
C ILE A 402 13.61 2.72 14.13
N THR A 403 13.52 2.49 15.43
CA THR A 403 13.11 1.18 15.96
C THR A 403 11.63 0.97 15.64
N ASN A 404 11.30 -0.15 15.00
CA ASN A 404 9.91 -0.50 14.72
C ASN A 404 9.06 -0.50 15.99
N GLY A 405 7.82 -0.05 15.84
CA GLY A 405 6.75 -0.19 16.82
C GLY A 405 5.61 -1.05 16.27
N VAL A 406 4.59 -1.21 17.09
CA VAL A 406 3.32 -1.84 16.69
C VAL A 406 2.17 -0.92 17.11
N HIS A 407 1.07 -0.94 16.36
CA HIS A 407 -0.12 -0.14 16.68
C HIS A 407 -0.82 -0.74 17.91
N LEU A 408 -0.64 -0.12 19.08
CA LEU A 408 -1.03 -0.73 20.36
C LEU A 408 -2.50 -1.19 20.41
N PRO A 409 -3.50 -0.41 19.95
CA PRO A 409 -4.89 -0.86 19.94
C PRO A 409 -5.17 -2.09 19.05
N THR A 410 -4.32 -2.37 18.04
CA THR A 410 -4.42 -3.61 17.23
C THR A 410 -4.02 -4.83 18.05
N TRP A 411 -2.96 -4.71 18.85
CA TRP A 411 -2.25 -5.84 19.45
C TRP A 411 -2.59 -6.07 20.92
N LEU A 412 -3.25 -5.12 21.57
CA LEU A 412 -3.81 -5.28 22.90
C LEU A 412 -5.28 -5.70 22.79
N GLY A 413 -5.70 -6.68 23.59
CA GLY A 413 -7.09 -7.11 23.66
C GLY A 413 -7.89 -6.25 24.63
N GLY A 414 -9.01 -5.67 24.19
CA GLY A 414 -10.03 -5.05 25.05
C GLY A 414 -9.83 -3.56 25.37
N GLU A 415 -10.78 -2.98 26.12
CA GLU A 415 -10.73 -1.58 26.58
C GLU A 415 -9.55 -1.40 27.55
N LEU A 416 -8.59 -0.55 27.20
CA LEU A 416 -7.61 0.03 28.15
C LEU A 416 -8.30 1.08 29.03
#